data_AF-A0A836RW63-F1
#
_entry.id   AF-A0A836RW63-F1
#
_cell.length_a   1.000
_cell.length_b   1.000
_cell.length_c   1.000
_cell.angle_alpha   90.00
_cell.angle_beta   90.00
_cell.angle_gamma   90.00
#
_symmetry.space_group_name_H-M   'P 1'
#
loop_
_entity.id
_entity.type
_entity.pdbx_description
1 polymer ?
#
loop_
_entity_poly.entity_id
_entity_poly.type
_entity_poly.pdbx_seq_one_letter_code
_entity_poly.pdbx_strand_id
1 'polypeptide(L)'
;SPEALKRAIREAARAGLHASLSRTDLSVAALALELRQQGHRVIVVTDDYALQNLTARLGLEYKPLRTRGITRVESYRVQCPACGYVSRRPGERVCPVCGTPLKRTRKHYNRRQR
;
A
#
# COMPACT_ATOMS: atom_id res chain seq x y z
N SER A 1 6.61 1.74 -17.88
CA SER A 1 6.04 0.66 -18.71
C SER A 1 4.68 0.18 -18.16
N PRO A 2 3.79 -0.36 -19.02
CA PRO A 2 2.51 -0.94 -18.58
C PRO A 2 2.66 -2.05 -17.53
N GLU A 3 3.75 -2.84 -17.60
CA GLU A 3 3.98 -3.92 -16.63
C GLU A 3 4.38 -3.40 -15.24
N ALA A 4 5.21 -2.36 -15.17
CA ALA A 4 5.56 -1.72 -13.90
C ALA A 4 4.32 -1.12 -13.22
N LEU A 5 3.42 -0.51 -13.99
CA LEU A 5 2.16 0.03 -13.47
C LEU A 5 1.24 -1.08 -12.95
N LYS A 6 1.07 -2.17 -13.70
CA LYS A 6 0.32 -3.35 -13.23
C LYS A 6 0.90 -3.90 -11.94
N ARG A 7 2.22 -3.99 -11.83
CA ARG A 7 2.90 -4.44 -10.61
C ARG A 7 2.64 -3.52 -9.42
N ALA A 8 2.73 -2.20 -9.60
CA ALA A 8 2.42 -1.22 -8.56
C ALA A 8 0.97 -1.33 -8.09
N ILE A 9 0.01 -1.45 -9.01
CA ILE A 9 -1.42 -1.64 -8.70
C ILE A 9 -1.65 -2.94 -7.91
N ARG A 10 -1.05 -4.06 -8.35
CA ARG A 10 -1.18 -5.35 -7.66
C ARG A 10 -0.67 -5.27 -6.23
N GLU A 11 0.49 -4.65 -6.01
CA GLU A 11 1.06 -4.50 -4.67
C GLU A 11 0.27 -3.53 -3.79
N ALA A 12 -0.22 -2.42 -4.35
CA ALA A 12 -1.13 -1.52 -3.65
C ALA A 12 -2.41 -2.22 -3.20
N ALA A 13 -2.99 -3.08 -4.04
CA ALA A 13 -4.18 -3.87 -3.70
C ALA A 13 -3.88 -4.88 -2.58
N ARG A 14 -2.81 -5.67 -2.70
CA ARG A 14 -2.37 -6.65 -1.69
C ARG A 14 -2.12 -6.01 -0.32
N ALA A 15 -1.55 -4.81 -0.33
CA ALA A 15 -1.24 -4.03 0.86
C ALA A 15 -2.45 -3.28 1.45
N GLY A 16 -3.60 -3.23 0.75
CA GLY A 16 -4.74 -2.43 1.19
C GLY A 16 -4.49 -0.92 1.13
N LEU A 17 -3.67 -0.48 0.17
CA LEU A 17 -3.32 0.94 -0.07
C LEU A 17 -4.13 1.57 -1.21
N HIS A 18 -4.87 0.77 -1.99
CA HIS A 18 -5.62 1.23 -3.17
C HIS A 18 -6.57 2.42 -2.92
N ALA A 19 -7.14 2.53 -1.72
CA ALA A 19 -8.01 3.64 -1.35
C ALA A 19 -7.26 4.91 -0.92
N SER A 20 -5.95 4.82 -0.68
CA SER A 20 -5.10 5.93 -0.22
C SER A 20 -4.12 6.43 -1.28
N LEU A 21 -3.95 5.71 -2.38
CA LEU A 21 -3.02 6.06 -3.45
C LEU A 21 -3.79 6.66 -4.63
N SER A 22 -3.31 7.79 -5.12
CA SER A 22 -3.78 8.38 -6.37
C SER A 22 -3.19 7.66 -7.59
N ARG A 23 -3.72 7.97 -8.77
CA ARG A 23 -3.11 7.53 -10.05
C ARG A 23 -1.68 8.02 -10.18
N THR A 24 -1.39 9.24 -9.72
CA THR A 24 -0.05 9.83 -9.76
C THR A 24 0.92 9.04 -8.88
N ASP A 25 0.52 8.66 -7.67
CA ASP A 25 1.36 7.86 -6.77
C ASP A 25 1.74 6.51 -7.38
N LEU A 26 0.77 5.85 -8.02
CA LEU A 26 0.99 4.59 -8.73
C LEU A 26 1.93 4.76 -9.94
N SER A 27 1.78 5.85 -10.70
CA SER A 27 2.67 6.18 -11.81
C SER A 27 4.10 6.47 -11.36
N VAL A 28 4.28 7.19 -10.25
CA VAL A 28 5.60 7.46 -9.65
C VAL A 28 6.29 6.16 -9.24
N ALA A 29 5.57 5.29 -8.51
CA ALA A 29 6.11 3.99 -8.13
C ALA A 29 6.45 3.11 -9.34
N ALA A 30 5.62 3.15 -10.39
CA ALA A 30 5.85 2.42 -11.63
C ALA A 30 7.08 2.92 -12.38
N LEU A 31 7.25 4.23 -12.51
CA LEU A 31 8.43 4.84 -13.13
C LEU A 31 9.70 4.49 -12.35
N ALA A 32 9.65 4.56 -11.02
CA ALA A 32 10.79 4.22 -10.18
C ALA A 32 11.23 2.75 -10.34
N LEU A 33 10.27 1.82 -10.45
CA LEU A 33 10.56 0.41 -10.76
C LEU A 33 11.26 0.23 -12.11
N GLU A 34 10.78 0.93 -13.14
CA GLU A 34 11.31 0.85 -14.49
C GLU A 34 12.74 1.39 -14.57
N LEU A 35 12.99 2.56 -13.99
CA LEU A 35 14.33 3.14 -13.91
C LEU A 35 15.30 2.21 -13.16
N ARG A 36 14.86 1.57 -12.07
CA ARG A 36 15.67 0.56 -11.36
C ARG A 36 15.98 -0.64 -12.24
N GLN A 37 15.02 -1.12 -13.04
CA GLN A 37 15.22 -2.25 -13.96
C GLN A 37 16.22 -1.90 -15.08
N GLN A 38 16.29 -0.64 -15.47
CA GLN A 38 17.29 -0.12 -16.42
C GLN A 38 18.69 0.06 -15.79
N GLY A 39 18.86 -0.30 -14.52
CA GLY A 39 20.15 -0.22 -13.81
C GLY A 39 20.41 1.12 -13.13
N HIS A 40 19.44 2.05 -13.12
CA HIS A 40 19.59 3.30 -12.41
C HIS A 40 19.42 3.11 -10.89
N ARG A 41 20.16 3.91 -10.12
CA ARG A 41 19.88 4.10 -8.70
C ARG A 41 18.72 5.09 -8.55
N VAL A 42 17.66 4.68 -7.85
CA VAL A 42 16.42 5.44 -7.75
C VAL A 42 16.01 5.60 -6.29
N ILE A 43 15.68 6.82 -5.90
CA ILE A 43 15.11 7.14 -4.59
C ILE A 43 13.82 7.92 -4.82
N VAL A 44 12.71 7.44 -4.29
CA VAL A 44 11.44 8.17 -4.33
C VAL A 44 11.38 9.14 -3.16
N VAL A 45 11.34 10.44 -3.45
CA VAL A 45 11.23 11.47 -2.41
C VAL A 45 9.76 11.80 -2.19
N THR A 46 9.24 11.55 -0.99
CA THR A 46 7.82 11.80 -0.66
C THR A 46 7.58 11.81 0.85
N ASP A 47 6.68 12.68 1.31
CA ASP A 47 6.16 12.69 2.68
C ASP A 47 4.85 11.89 2.85
N ASP A 48 4.29 11.34 1.76
CA ASP A 48 3.08 10.53 1.83
C ASP A 48 3.37 9.09 2.30
N TYR A 49 2.78 8.71 3.43
CA TYR A 49 3.03 7.39 4.02
C TYR A 49 2.46 6.23 3.22
N ALA A 50 1.39 6.41 2.44
CA ALA A 50 0.87 5.34 1.59
C ALA A 50 1.85 5.06 0.44
N LEU A 51 2.40 6.11 -0.19
CA LEU A 51 3.41 5.97 -1.22
C LEU A 51 4.71 5.39 -0.66
N GLN A 52 5.19 5.84 0.51
CA GLN A 52 6.37 5.24 1.16
C GLN A 52 6.18 3.74 1.41
N ASN A 53 5.00 3.32 1.90
CA ASN A 53 4.69 1.90 2.10
C ASN A 53 4.69 1.11 0.79
N LEU A 54 4.13 1.66 -0.28
CA LEU A 54 4.14 1.03 -1.60
C LEU A 54 5.59 0.88 -2.10
N THR A 55 6.37 1.96 -2.06
CA THR A 55 7.76 1.99 -2.52
C THR A 55 8.62 0.97 -1.76
N ALA A 56 8.51 0.94 -0.44
CA ALA A 56 9.21 -0.04 0.40
C ALA A 56 8.82 -1.49 0.06
N ARG A 57 7.52 -1.77 -0.17
CA ARG A 57 7.02 -3.10 -0.58
C ARG A 57 7.51 -3.53 -1.96
N LEU A 58 7.76 -2.57 -2.85
CA LEU A 58 8.33 -2.82 -4.18
C LEU A 58 9.86 -3.02 -4.14
N GLY A 59 10.48 -2.94 -2.96
CA GLY A 59 11.93 -3.01 -2.79
C GLY A 59 12.64 -1.81 -3.41
N LEU A 60 12.01 -0.64 -3.38
CA LEU A 60 12.57 0.62 -3.84
C LEU A 60 12.98 1.47 -2.62
N GLU A 61 14.05 2.25 -2.77
CA GLU A 61 14.44 3.24 -1.76
C GLU A 61 13.48 4.42 -1.79
N TYR A 62 13.21 5.01 -0.61
CA TYR A 62 12.46 6.24 -0.49
C TYR A 62 13.11 7.16 0.55
N LYS A 63 12.83 8.46 0.47
CA LYS A 63 13.29 9.46 1.43
C LYS A 63 12.17 10.44 1.79
N PRO A 64 11.81 10.58 3.08
CA PRO A 64 10.93 11.65 3.52
C PRO A 64 11.64 13.01 3.48
N LEU A 65 10.87 14.10 3.38
CA LEU A 65 11.41 15.47 3.40
C LEU A 65 11.16 16.12 4.76
N ARG A 66 9.89 16.21 5.18
CA ARG A 66 9.47 16.86 6.43
C ARG A 66 9.04 15.87 7.50
N THR A 67 8.57 14.69 7.08
CA THR A 67 8.08 13.65 7.98
C THR A 67 9.22 12.79 8.50
N ARG A 68 8.94 12.00 9.55
CA ARG A 68 9.90 10.98 10.04
C ARG A 68 10.03 9.77 9.10
N GLY A 69 9.14 9.65 8.12
CA GLY A 69 8.96 8.45 7.33
C GLY A 69 8.28 7.31 8.08
N ILE A 70 7.97 6.22 7.36
CA ILE A 70 7.41 5.02 7.98
C ILE A 70 8.49 4.31 8.84
N THR A 71 8.11 3.89 10.04
CA THR A 71 8.99 3.10 10.93
C THR A 71 8.93 1.60 10.66
N ARG A 72 7.90 1.15 9.93
CA ARG A 72 7.68 -0.23 9.51
C ARG A 72 6.79 -0.26 8.28
N VAL A 73 6.96 -1.31 7.47
CA VAL A 73 6.08 -1.57 6.32
C VAL A 73 4.75 -2.09 6.83
N GLU A 74 3.71 -1.29 6.65
CA GLU A 74 2.35 -1.57 7.08
C GLU A 74 1.54 -2.21 5.95
N SER A 75 0.52 -2.96 6.35
CA SER A 75 -0.48 -3.52 5.44
C SER A 75 -1.84 -3.35 6.08
N TYR A 76 -2.85 -3.14 5.26
CA TYR A 76 -4.20 -2.83 5.73
C TYR A 76 -5.19 -3.86 5.18
N ARG A 77 -6.27 -4.06 5.93
CA ARG A 77 -7.47 -4.76 5.48
C ARG A 77 -8.69 -3.95 5.86
N VAL A 78 -9.79 -4.13 5.16
CA VAL A 78 -11.09 -3.58 5.53
C VAL A 78 -11.84 -4.69 6.27
N GLN A 79 -12.22 -4.45 7.52
CA GLN A 79 -12.82 -5.44 8.40
C GLN A 79 -14.01 -4.86 9.16
N CYS A 80 -15.04 -5.68 9.36
CA CYS A 80 -16.16 -5.37 10.23
C CYS A 80 -15.71 -5.46 11.69
N PRO A 81 -15.85 -4.39 12.49
CA PRO A 81 -15.47 -4.42 13.89
C PRO A 81 -16.43 -5.24 14.77
N ALA A 82 -17.65 -5.52 14.31
CA ALA A 82 -18.67 -6.23 15.09
C ALA A 82 -18.60 -7.76 14.88
N CYS A 83 -18.67 -8.23 13.63
CA CYS A 83 -18.71 -9.65 13.32
C CYS A 83 -17.39 -10.21 12.75
N GLY A 84 -16.37 -9.37 12.55
CA GLY A 84 -15.06 -9.78 12.07
C GLY A 84 -14.94 -10.04 10.56
N TYR A 85 -16.02 -9.92 9.77
CA TYR A 85 -16.00 -10.06 8.30
C TYR A 85 -14.89 -9.21 7.68
N VAL A 86 -14.07 -9.83 6.80
CA VAL A 86 -13.00 -9.12 6.07
C VAL A 86 -13.44 -8.93 4.63
N SER A 87 -13.49 -7.67 4.20
CA SER A 87 -13.83 -7.35 2.82
C SER A 87 -12.77 -7.84 1.85
N ARG A 88 -13.23 -8.47 0.78
CA ARG A 88 -12.40 -8.91 -0.36
C ARG A 88 -12.49 -7.94 -1.55
N ARG A 89 -13.43 -7.00 -1.52
CA ARG A 89 -13.72 -6.09 -2.62
C ARG A 89 -13.30 -4.66 -2.25
N PRO A 90 -12.53 -3.97 -3.10
CA PRO A 90 -12.28 -2.55 -2.92
C PRO A 90 -13.60 -1.76 -2.80
N GLY A 91 -13.65 -0.77 -1.92
CA GLY A 91 -14.79 0.15 -1.81
C GLY A 91 -16.02 -0.37 -1.05
N GLU A 92 -16.00 -1.60 -0.52
CA GLU A 92 -17.07 -2.06 0.36
C GLU A 92 -17.04 -1.26 1.67
N ARG A 93 -18.14 -0.55 1.98
CA ARG A 93 -18.25 0.32 3.17
C ARG A 93 -19.13 -0.25 4.27
N VAL A 94 -20.02 -1.18 3.95
CA VAL A 94 -21.01 -1.74 4.87
C VAL A 94 -20.85 -3.26 4.87
N CYS A 95 -20.89 -3.86 6.06
CA CYS A 95 -20.76 -5.31 6.19
C CYS A 95 -21.99 -6.01 5.60
N PRO A 96 -21.82 -6.93 4.64
CA PRO A 96 -22.93 -7.67 4.05
C PRO A 96 -23.53 -8.72 5.01
N VAL A 97 -22.85 -9.01 6.12
CA VAL A 97 -23.28 -10.00 7.11
C VAL A 97 -24.15 -9.39 8.20
N CYS A 98 -23.78 -8.21 8.73
CA CYS A 98 -24.45 -7.62 9.89
C CYS A 98 -24.77 -6.12 9.77
N GLY A 99 -24.54 -5.51 8.59
CA GLY A 99 -24.88 -4.09 8.34
C GLY A 99 -23.96 -3.06 9.01
N THR A 100 -23.01 -3.47 9.87
CA THR A 100 -22.08 -2.54 10.52
C THR A 100 -21.12 -1.90 9.51
N PRO A 101 -20.82 -0.59 9.61
CA PRO A 101 -19.80 0.05 8.78
C PRO A 101 -18.43 -0.62 8.92
N LEU A 102 -17.80 -0.89 7.79
CA LEU A 102 -16.48 -1.50 7.73
C LEU A 102 -15.40 -0.47 8.09
N LYS A 103 -14.35 -0.93 8.77
CA LYS A 103 -13.20 -0.09 9.15
C LYS A 103 -11.93 -0.61 8.51
N ARG A 104 -11.04 0.32 8.16
CA ARG A 104 -9.69 -0.02 7.72
C ARG A 104 -8.81 -0.28 8.94
N THR A 105 -8.21 -1.47 9.00
CA THR A 105 -7.41 -1.93 10.14
C THR A 105 -6.04 -2.39 9.66
N ARG A 106 -5.00 -2.11 10.45
CA ARG A 106 -3.64 -2.62 10.19
C ARG A 106 -3.61 -4.15 10.36
N LYS A 107 -2.91 -4.84 9.46
CA LYS A 107 -2.61 -6.27 9.60
C LYS A 107 -1.48 -6.38 10.63
N HIS A 108 -1.78 -6.92 11.79
CA HIS A 108 -0.75 -7.28 12.76
C HIS A 108 -0.03 -8.54 12.25
N TYR A 109 1.23 -8.42 11.85
CA TYR A 109 2.08 -9.60 11.66
C TYR A 109 2.62 -10.01 13.02
N ASN A 110 2.30 -11.23 13.44
CA ASN A 110 2.86 -11.81 14.65
C ASN A 110 4.37 -11.95 14.44
N ARG A 111 5.18 -11.40 15.36
CA ARG A 111 6.65 -11.32 15.29
C ARG A 111 7.37 -12.69 15.22
N ARG A 112 6.65 -13.81 15.26
CA ARG A 112 7.16 -15.19 15.38
C ARG A 112 7.42 -15.91 14.04
N GLN A 113 7.52 -15.20 12.92
CA GLN A 113 7.74 -15.81 11.59
C GLN A 113 9.00 -15.27 10.90
N ARG A 114 10.07 -15.02 11.67
CA ARG A 114 11.43 -14.87 11.15
C ARG A 114 12.26 -16.04 11.63
#